data_AF-A0A6L9IQ71-F1
#
_entry.id   AF-A0A6L9IQ71-F1
#
_cell.length_a   1.000
_cell.length_b   1.000
_cell.length_c   1.000
_cell.angle_alpha   90.00
_cell.angle_beta   90.00
_cell.angle_gamma   90.00
#
_symmetry.space_group_name_H-M   'P 1'
#
loop_
_entity.id
_entity.type
_entity.pdbx_description
1 polymer ?
#
loop_
_entity_poly.entity_id
_entity_poly.type
_entity_poly.pdbx_seq_one_letter_code
_entity_poly.pdbx_strand_id
1 'polypeptide(L)'
;MGCDEDEHTATLPDFRIGKYPVTVGEFRAFIEGGGYHEARWWTEAGWRWRMDRDITQPFHWDDAQWSGDERLPVVSVSWYAAYAYCQWLAAQTGRTYRLPTEAEWEKAARGPDGR
;
A
#
# COMPACT_ATOMS: atom_id res chain seq x y z
N MET A 1 -32.58 6.56 -16.37
CA MET A 1 -31.44 6.89 -17.25
C MET A 1 -30.22 6.67 -16.39
N GLY A 2 -29.60 5.49 -16.27
CA GLY A 2 -29.47 4.34 -17.17
C GLY A 2 -27.98 4.21 -17.52
N CYS A 3 -27.30 3.19 -16.95
CA CYS A 3 -25.91 2.73 -17.20
C CYS A 3 -24.81 3.63 -16.57
N ASP A 4 -23.80 3.13 -15.85
CA ASP A 4 -23.01 1.91 -16.00
C ASP A 4 -22.80 1.16 -14.66
N GLU A 5 -23.34 -0.06 -14.55
CA GLU A 5 -22.73 -1.15 -13.78
C GLU A 5 -22.24 -2.15 -14.83
N ASP A 6 -21.07 -1.89 -15.41
CA ASP A 6 -20.51 -2.77 -16.43
C ASP A 6 -19.67 -3.84 -15.73
N GLU A 7 -20.31 -4.97 -15.41
CA GLU A 7 -19.64 -6.19 -14.92
C GLU A 7 -18.60 -6.66 -15.95
N HIS A 8 -17.38 -6.16 -15.84
CA HIS A 8 -16.27 -6.57 -16.68
C HIS A 8 -15.67 -7.88 -16.17
N THR A 9 -15.84 -8.95 -16.94
CA THR A 9 -15.21 -10.25 -16.68
C THR A 9 -13.69 -10.15 -16.83
N ALA A 10 -12.98 -9.88 -15.74
CA ALA A 10 -11.51 -9.84 -15.72
C ALA A 10 -10.94 -11.25 -15.51
N THR A 11 -10.18 -11.75 -16.49
CA THR A 11 -9.36 -12.96 -16.30
C THR A 11 -8.10 -12.58 -15.53
N LEU A 12 -8.05 -12.95 -14.25
CA LEU A 12 -6.92 -12.65 -13.37
C LEU A 12 -5.98 -13.87 -13.30
N PRO A 13 -4.66 -13.70 -13.53
CA PRO A 13 -3.68 -14.75 -13.28
C PRO A 13 -3.58 -15.07 -11.79
N ASP A 14 -2.92 -16.18 -11.44
CA ASP A 14 -2.70 -16.54 -10.03
C ASP A 14 -1.95 -15.42 -9.29
N PHE A 15 -2.55 -14.92 -8.20
CA PHE A 15 -1.97 -13.87 -7.36
C PHE A 15 -2.06 -14.25 -5.88
N ARG A 16 -1.24 -13.60 -5.05
CA ARG A 16 -1.33 -13.68 -3.58
C ARG A 16 -1.55 -12.29 -3.03
N ILE A 17 -2.51 -12.16 -2.14
CA ILE A 17 -2.77 -10.94 -1.38
C ILE A 17 -2.46 -11.18 0.10
N GLY A 18 -1.95 -10.16 0.78
CA GLY A 18 -1.72 -10.23 2.23
C GLY A 18 -3.03 -10.56 2.96
N LYS A 19 -2.98 -11.50 3.90
CA LYS A 19 -4.14 -11.83 4.75
C LYS A 19 -4.53 -10.66 5.66
N TYR A 20 -3.54 -9.86 6.05
CA TYR A 20 -3.71 -8.69 6.89
C TYR A 20 -3.17 -7.45 6.17
N PRO A 21 -3.73 -6.26 6.43
CA PRO A 21 -3.12 -5.01 6.02
C PRO A 21 -1.73 -4.83 6.65
N VAL A 22 -0.91 -4.00 6.01
CA VAL A 22 0.41 -3.63 6.53
C VAL A 22 0.23 -2.96 7.89
N THR A 23 0.99 -3.45 8.87
CA THR A 23 0.95 -2.96 10.24
C THR A 23 1.82 -1.73 10.44
N VAL A 24 1.59 -0.99 11.51
CA VAL A 24 2.43 0.14 11.93
C VAL A 24 3.87 -0.31 12.14
N GLY A 25 4.12 -1.48 12.75
CA GLY A 25 5.47 -2.00 12.96
C GLY A 25 6.20 -2.30 11.64
N GLU A 26 5.50 -2.90 10.68
CA GLU A 26 6.06 -3.17 9.35
C GLU A 26 6.36 -1.86 8.59
N PHE A 27 5.48 -0.87 8.69
CA PHE A 27 5.69 0.42 8.04
C PHE A 27 6.78 1.25 8.74
N ARG A 28 6.95 1.09 10.06
CA ARG A 28 8.04 1.70 10.83
C ARG A 28 9.40 1.21 10.32
N ALA A 29 9.54 -0.10 10.10
CA ALA A 29 10.77 -0.67 9.52
C ALA A 29 11.08 -0.07 8.13
N PHE A 30 10.06 0.28 7.34
CA PHE A 30 10.25 0.99 6.07
C PHE A 30 10.75 2.43 6.29
N ILE A 31 10.18 3.18 7.23
CA ILE A 31 10.64 4.54 7.56
C ILE A 31 12.10 4.52 8.06
N GLU A 32 12.39 3.67 9.04
CA GLU A 32 13.72 3.51 9.64
C GLU A 32 14.74 2.97 8.63
N GLY A 33 14.30 2.13 7.70
CA GLY A 33 15.10 1.59 6.59
C GLY A 33 15.38 2.60 5.48
N GLY A 34 15.09 3.90 5.67
CA GLY A 34 15.35 4.95 4.69
C GLY A 34 14.28 5.06 3.61
N GLY A 35 13.12 4.45 3.78
CA GLY A 35 12.03 4.40 2.81
C GLY A 35 11.58 5.79 2.31
N TYR A 36 11.59 6.80 3.18
CA TYR A 36 11.32 8.18 2.79
C TYR A 36 12.56 8.91 2.27
N HIS A 37 13.78 8.48 2.62
CA HIS A 37 15.01 9.18 2.22
C HIS A 37 15.54 8.75 0.85
N GLU A 38 15.04 7.65 0.29
CA GLU A 38 15.56 7.06 -0.93
C GLU A 38 14.57 7.17 -2.11
N ALA A 39 14.91 8.00 -3.10
CA ALA A 39 14.07 8.23 -4.28
C ALA A 39 13.78 6.97 -5.10
N ARG A 40 14.67 5.95 -5.04
CA ARG A 40 14.54 4.69 -5.80
C ARG A 40 13.28 3.89 -5.48
N TRP A 41 12.69 4.11 -4.31
CA TRP A 41 11.44 3.45 -3.91
C TRP A 41 10.20 4.16 -4.45
N TRP A 42 10.31 5.44 -4.77
CA TRP A 42 9.18 6.28 -5.14
C TRP A 42 9.01 6.36 -6.66
N THR A 43 7.79 6.62 -7.10
CA THR A 43 7.56 7.11 -8.46
C THR A 43 8.05 8.55 -8.57
N GLU A 44 8.37 9.01 -9.77
CA GLU A 44 8.76 10.40 -10.03
C GLU A 44 7.72 11.40 -9.48
N ALA A 45 6.43 11.13 -9.74
CA ALA A 45 5.33 11.95 -9.24
C ALA A 45 5.23 11.91 -7.70
N GLY A 46 5.39 10.73 -7.09
CA GLY A 46 5.36 10.55 -5.64
C GLY A 46 6.53 11.23 -4.94
N TRP A 47 7.73 11.15 -5.52
CA TRP A 47 8.92 11.81 -5.01
C TRP A 47 8.77 13.33 -5.04
N ARG A 48 8.27 13.87 -6.16
CA ARG A 48 7.98 15.32 -6.28
C ARG A 48 6.89 15.76 -5.30
N TRP A 49 5.81 15.00 -5.16
CA TRP A 49 4.73 15.27 -4.20
C TRP A 49 5.25 15.31 -2.76
N ARG A 50 6.12 14.36 -2.42
CA ARG A 50 6.78 14.28 -1.12
C ARG A 50 7.68 15.50 -0.87
N MET A 51 8.54 15.87 -1.83
CA MET A 51 9.45 17.01 -1.69
C MET A 51 8.70 18.34 -1.60
N ASP A 52 7.65 18.52 -2.39
CA ASP A 52 6.82 19.73 -2.39
C ASP A 52 6.10 19.95 -1.06
N ARG A 53 5.73 18.86 -0.38
CA ARG A 53 5.00 18.87 0.90
C ARG A 53 5.88 18.57 2.12
N ASP A 54 7.19 18.44 1.92
CA ASP A 54 8.18 18.02 2.92
C ASP A 54 7.75 16.81 3.76
N ILE A 55 7.20 15.78 3.11
CA ILE A 55 6.65 14.61 3.79
C ILE A 55 7.78 13.64 4.15
N THR A 56 7.97 13.38 5.43
CA THR A 56 8.96 12.42 5.94
C THR A 56 8.33 11.19 6.57
N GLN A 57 7.04 11.23 6.87
CA GLN A 57 6.28 10.17 7.51
C GLN A 57 4.77 10.28 7.19
N PRO A 58 3.97 9.23 7.44
CA PRO A 58 2.52 9.28 7.25
C PRO A 58 1.85 10.38 8.08
N PHE A 59 0.68 10.82 7.64
CA PHE A 59 -0.11 11.80 8.37
C PHE A 59 -0.60 11.17 9.70
N HIS A 60 -0.53 11.89 10.82
CA HIS A 60 -0.75 11.35 12.18
C HIS A 60 0.27 10.33 12.71
N TRP A 61 1.45 10.20 12.09
CA TRP A 61 2.47 9.27 12.59
C TRP A 61 3.00 9.62 14.00
N ASP A 62 2.95 10.88 14.41
CA ASP A 62 3.35 11.28 15.77
C ASP A 62 2.26 11.04 16.83
N ASP A 63 1.06 10.66 16.42
CA ASP A 63 -0.05 10.44 17.32
C ASP A 63 -0.12 8.96 17.71
N ALA A 64 0.19 8.68 18.98
CA ALA A 64 0.19 7.34 19.55
C ALA A 64 -1.17 6.63 19.43
N GLN A 65 -2.27 7.37 19.25
CA GLN A 65 -3.58 6.77 18.97
C GLN A 65 -3.59 6.00 17.62
N TRP A 66 -2.81 6.45 16.64
CA TRP A 66 -2.80 5.92 15.28
C TRP A 66 -1.55 5.11 14.94
N SER A 67 -0.41 5.43 15.57
CA SER A 67 0.90 4.80 15.30
C SER A 67 1.58 4.20 16.55
N GLY A 68 0.90 4.21 17.71
CA GLY A 68 1.47 3.76 18.97
C GLY A 68 1.50 2.23 19.14
N ASP A 69 0.53 1.51 18.58
CA ASP A 69 0.51 0.04 18.61
C ASP A 69 0.97 -0.53 17.26
N GLU A 70 2.14 -1.17 17.27
CA GLU A 70 2.77 -1.74 16.09
C GLU A 70 1.95 -2.84 15.41
N ARG A 71 0.98 -3.44 16.10
CA ARG A 71 0.13 -4.52 15.57
C ARG A 71 -1.09 -3.99 14.81
N LEU A 72 -1.40 -2.70 14.95
CA LEU A 72 -2.52 -2.09 14.26
C LEU A 72 -2.15 -1.82 12.79
N PRO A 73 -3.15 -1.78 11.89
CA PRO A 73 -2.94 -1.38 10.51
C PRO A 73 -2.43 0.05 10.44
N VAL A 74 -1.47 0.30 9.56
CA VAL A 74 -1.04 1.66 9.27
C VAL A 74 -2.16 2.43 8.58
N VAL A 75 -2.42 3.66 9.03
CA VAL A 75 -3.44 4.54 8.48
C VAL A 75 -2.83 5.82 7.93
N SER A 76 -3.62 6.57 7.15
CA SER A 76 -3.22 7.90 6.66
C SER A 76 -1.96 7.90 5.78
N VAL A 77 -1.75 6.79 5.07
CA VAL A 77 -0.67 6.59 4.10
C VAL A 77 -1.17 7.01 2.72
N SER A 78 -0.37 7.78 1.99
CA SER A 78 -0.70 8.12 0.60
C SER A 78 -0.48 6.93 -0.33
N TRP A 79 -1.18 6.91 -1.47
CA TRP A 79 -0.97 5.87 -2.49
C TRP A 79 0.51 5.77 -2.92
N TYR A 80 1.20 6.91 -3.04
CA TYR A 80 2.63 6.96 -3.36
C TYR A 80 3.51 6.28 -2.31
N ALA A 81 3.22 6.53 -1.03
CA ALA A 81 3.94 5.91 0.07
C ALA A 81 3.67 4.39 0.14
N ALA A 82 2.43 3.97 -0.12
CA ALA A 82 2.08 2.55 -0.21
C ALA A 82 2.80 1.84 -1.37
N TYR A 83 2.91 2.49 -2.54
CA TYR A 83 3.70 1.99 -3.66
C TYR A 83 5.18 1.89 -3.29
N ALA A 84 5.74 2.93 -2.66
CA ALA A 84 7.14 2.93 -2.25
C ALA A 84 7.47 1.84 -1.23
N TYR A 85 6.54 1.57 -0.32
CA TYR A 85 6.64 0.45 0.61
C TYR A 85 6.73 -0.90 -0.13
N CYS A 86 5.89 -1.14 -1.15
CA CYS A 86 5.96 -2.37 -1.95
C CYS A 86 7.33 -2.54 -2.63
N GLN A 87 7.89 -1.46 -3.18
CA GLN A 87 9.19 -1.47 -3.86
C GLN A 87 10.33 -1.76 -2.86
N TRP A 88 10.30 -1.12 -1.70
CA TRP A 88 11.27 -1.38 -0.64
C TRP A 88 11.16 -2.83 -0.13
N LEU A 89 9.95 -3.31 0.17
CA LEU A 89 9.74 -4.68 0.63
C LEU A 89 10.22 -5.70 -0.41
N ALA A 90 10.04 -5.40 -1.69
CA ALA A 90 10.53 -6.25 -2.77
C ALA A 90 12.05 -6.38 -2.79
N ALA A 91 12.76 -5.28 -2.54
CA ALA A 91 14.21 -5.31 -2.40
C ALA A 91 14.65 -6.06 -1.12
N GLN A 92 13.91 -5.93 -0.02
CA GLN A 92 14.26 -6.58 1.24
C GLN A 92 14.06 -8.09 1.22
N THR A 93 13.00 -8.60 0.58
CA THR A 93 12.71 -10.05 0.56
C THR A 93 13.10 -10.75 -0.74
N GLY A 94 13.49 -9.98 -1.76
CA GLY A 94 13.80 -10.50 -3.11
C GLY A 94 12.58 -11.01 -3.87
N ARG A 95 11.36 -10.66 -3.43
CA ARG A 95 10.10 -11.06 -4.06
C ARG A 95 9.41 -9.85 -4.68
N THR A 96 8.69 -10.06 -5.77
CA THR A 96 7.89 -8.97 -6.37
C THR A 96 6.63 -8.72 -5.53
N TYR A 97 6.47 -7.49 -5.03
CA TYR A 97 5.23 -7.01 -4.44
C TYR A 97 4.67 -5.86 -5.26
N ARG A 98 3.35 -5.77 -5.34
CA ARG A 98 2.63 -4.67 -5.96
C ARG A 98 1.34 -4.40 -5.21
N LEU A 99 0.79 -3.21 -5.38
CA LEU A 99 -0.58 -2.93 -4.96
C LEU A 99 -1.54 -3.77 -5.82
N PRO A 100 -2.57 -4.38 -5.21
CA PRO A 100 -3.59 -5.08 -5.97
C PRO A 100 -4.35 -4.10 -6.85
N THR A 101 -4.75 -4.55 -8.03
CA THR A 101 -5.74 -3.83 -8.85
C THR A 101 -7.12 -3.88 -8.17
N GLU A 102 -8.01 -2.96 -8.52
CA GLU A 102 -9.39 -2.94 -7.98
C GLU A 102 -10.10 -4.29 -8.19
N ALA A 103 -9.98 -4.86 -9.40
CA ALA A 103 -10.54 -6.18 -9.72
C ALA A 103 -9.92 -7.32 -8.88
N GLU A 104 -8.62 -7.29 -8.58
CA GLU A 104 -7.98 -8.27 -7.69
C GLU A 104 -8.44 -8.10 -6.24
N TRP A 105 -8.61 -6.86 -5.79
CA TRP A 105 -9.12 -6.56 -4.46
C TRP A 105 -10.57 -7.01 -4.30
N GLU A 106 -11.44 -6.73 -5.27
CA GLU A 106 -12.82 -7.20 -5.27
C GLU A 106 -12.90 -8.72 -5.26
N LYS A 107 -12.11 -9.41 -6.09
CA LYS A 107 -12.08 -10.88 -6.12
C LYS A 107 -11.59 -11.46 -4.79
N ALA A 108 -10.62 -10.83 -4.13
CA ALA A 108 -10.12 -11.26 -2.83
C ALA A 108 -11.12 -10.97 -1.69
N ALA A 109 -11.82 -9.83 -1.75
CA ALA A 109 -12.78 -9.40 -0.73
C ALA A 109 -14.12 -10.14 -0.81
N ARG A 110 -14.52 -10.60 -2.01
CA ARG A 110 -15.79 -11.31 -2.24
C ARG A 110 -15.78 -12.76 -1.73
N GLY A 111 -14.60 -13.33 -1.42
CA GLY A 111 -14.46 -14.71 -0.96
C GLY A 111 -14.76 -15.76 -2.05
N PRO A 112 -14.57 -17.07 -1.78
CA PRO A 112 -14.86 -18.13 -2.75
C PRO A 112 -16.35 -18.36 -3.01
N ASP A 113 -17.25 -17.73 -2.25
CA ASP A 113 -18.69 -17.95 -2.35
C ASP A 113 -19.35 -16.86 -3.20
N GLY A 114 -19.29 -17.05 -4.51
CA GLY A 114 -20.29 -16.49 -5.41
C GLY A 114 -21.64 -17.16 -5.13
N ARG A 115 -22.56 -16.44 -4.51
CA ARG A 115 -23.99 -16.79 -4.47
C ARG A 115 -24.79 -15.79 -5.27
#